data_AF-A0A2U2ED88-F1
#
_entry.id   AF-A0A2U2ED88-F1
#
_cell.length_a   1.000
_cell.length_b   1.000
_cell.length_c   1.000
_cell.angle_alpha   90.00
_cell.angle_beta   90.00
_cell.angle_gamma   90.00
#
_symmetry.space_group_name_H-M   'P 1'
#
loop_
_entity.id
_entity.type
_entity.pdbx_description
1 polymer ?
#
loop_
_entity_poly.entity_id
_entity_poly.type
_entity_poly.pdbx_seq_one_letter_code
_entity_poly.pdbx_strand_id
1 'polypeptide(L)'
;GILCVFLNGKEEPEIGVGQNKVSFSNKTNSFYYDQLDETEKRVCNDITALVEQGNGGKIDLTAPISTYRYLRIVRTLSFDPEYQNWAISLIFPVGENNKLIDRNTINDDCNIMKLYVLVNDSKKRKELKNFKLVLNDENIITNIDELEKICKNADFSTEYYQEKSKEIDACYDEIIKEMPKNMNEKEAVQYFLNWIKDNMEYDYSVYESSIEPYYDKLYENEVYADVSNKGCILDKRGICGGISIILSELCNRVGITAYPVFGTIKSDGTLIPHGWVAMRVDDSTYYIDPT
;
A
#
# COMPACT_ATOMS: atom_id res chain seq x y z
N GLY A 1 7.50 -6.70 -24.19
CA GLY A 1 8.22 -5.52 -23.68
C GLY A 1 7.22 -4.40 -23.59
N ILE A 2 6.85 -4.01 -22.37
CA ILE A 2 5.90 -2.93 -22.13
C ILE A 2 6.73 -1.65 -22.10
N LEU A 3 6.40 -0.74 -23.03
CA LEU A 3 7.08 0.54 -23.18
C LEU A 3 6.60 1.45 -22.04
N CYS A 4 7.41 1.57 -20.97
CA CYS A 4 7.30 2.66 -20.01
C CYS A 4 7.68 3.95 -20.72
N VAL A 5 6.77 4.92 -20.76
CA VAL A 5 7.10 6.28 -21.17
C VAL A 5 7.83 6.93 -20.00
N PHE A 6 9.13 7.12 -20.14
CA PHE A 6 9.96 7.85 -19.18
C PHE A 6 9.82 9.35 -19.44
N LEU A 7 9.43 10.10 -18.40
CA LEU A 7 9.41 11.56 -18.40
C LEU A 7 10.82 12.11 -18.18
N ASN A 8 11.66 12.06 -19.22
CA ASN A 8 12.89 12.85 -19.24
C ASN A 8 12.59 14.22 -19.86
N GLY A 9 12.00 15.12 -19.07
CA GLY A 9 12.17 16.58 -19.15
C GLY A 9 11.89 17.33 -20.46
N LYS A 10 11.45 16.69 -21.56
CA LYS A 10 11.00 17.31 -22.80
C LYS A 10 10.00 16.37 -23.48
N GLU A 11 8.84 16.93 -23.82
CA GLU A 11 7.63 16.30 -24.39
C GLU A 11 6.67 15.73 -23.34
N GLU A 12 5.59 16.48 -23.09
CA GLU A 12 4.41 15.99 -22.39
C GLU A 12 3.91 14.74 -23.13
N PRO A 13 3.79 13.56 -22.49
CA PRO A 13 2.92 12.54 -23.02
C PRO A 13 1.53 13.17 -22.94
N GLU A 14 1.00 13.58 -24.09
CA GLU A 14 -0.36 14.08 -24.14
C GLU A 14 -1.26 12.94 -23.63
N ILE A 15 -1.63 13.02 -22.35
CA ILE A 15 -2.88 12.43 -21.86
C ILE A 15 -3.90 12.81 -22.93
N GLY A 16 -4.64 11.81 -23.41
CA GLY A 16 -5.70 12.00 -24.40
C GLY A 16 -6.59 13.19 -24.04
N VAL A 17 -7.33 13.70 -25.01
CA VAL A 17 -8.05 14.96 -24.86
C VAL A 17 -8.95 14.97 -23.61
N GLY A 18 -9.40 13.81 -23.14
CA GLY A 18 -10.03 13.64 -21.83
C GLY A 18 -11.34 14.39 -21.78
N GLN A 19 -12.16 14.22 -22.81
CA GLN A 19 -13.31 15.10 -23.11
C GLN A 19 -14.46 14.89 -22.14
N ASN A 20 -14.49 13.75 -21.43
CA ASN A 20 -15.51 13.47 -20.44
C ASN A 20 -15.43 14.47 -19.27
N LYS A 21 -16.61 14.89 -18.80
CA LYS A 21 -16.68 15.72 -17.59
C LYS A 21 -16.49 14.85 -16.37
N VAL A 22 -15.70 15.32 -15.42
CA VAL A 22 -15.62 14.67 -14.11
C VAL A 22 -16.90 14.92 -13.32
N SER A 23 -17.27 13.94 -12.49
CA SER A 23 -18.40 14.04 -11.58
C SER A 23 -17.98 13.50 -10.24
N PHE A 24 -18.29 14.24 -9.17
CA PHE A 24 -18.04 13.77 -7.83
C PHE A 24 -18.72 12.40 -7.62
N SER A 25 -17.90 11.41 -7.29
CA SER A 25 -18.31 10.05 -7.11
C SER A 25 -17.58 9.60 -5.85
N ASN A 26 -18.28 9.45 -4.72
CA ASN A 26 -17.70 8.83 -3.50
C ASN A 26 -17.36 7.34 -3.72
N LYS A 27 -17.16 6.91 -4.96
CA LYS A 27 -16.82 5.56 -5.33
C LYS A 27 -15.30 5.45 -5.35
N THR A 28 -14.80 4.60 -4.47
CA THR A 28 -13.47 4.00 -4.59
C THR A 28 -13.55 2.82 -5.57
N ASN A 29 -12.46 2.07 -5.70
CA ASN A 29 -12.31 1.03 -6.70
C ASN A 29 -11.68 -0.21 -6.07
N SER A 30 -12.19 -1.38 -6.42
CA SER A 30 -11.88 -2.69 -5.84
C SER A 30 -11.18 -3.66 -6.79
N PHE A 31 -10.48 -3.16 -7.81
CA PHE A 31 -9.92 -3.99 -8.88
C PHE A 31 -8.99 -5.12 -8.43
N TYR A 32 -8.18 -4.94 -7.39
CA TYR A 32 -7.33 -6.03 -6.92
C TYR A 32 -8.15 -7.03 -6.11
N TYR A 33 -9.08 -6.55 -5.28
CA TYR A 33 -10.00 -7.39 -4.52
C TYR A 33 -10.91 -8.24 -5.42
N ASP A 34 -11.41 -7.68 -6.52
CA ASP A 34 -12.32 -8.36 -7.46
C ASP A 34 -11.67 -9.57 -8.14
N GLN A 35 -10.34 -9.54 -8.30
CA GLN A 35 -9.61 -10.65 -8.89
C GLN A 35 -9.44 -11.81 -7.91
N LEU A 36 -9.50 -11.56 -6.59
CA LEU A 36 -9.28 -12.57 -5.56
C LEU A 36 -10.34 -13.67 -5.62
N ASP A 37 -9.92 -14.91 -5.36
CA ASP A 37 -10.82 -16.03 -5.12
C ASP A 37 -11.46 -15.95 -3.72
N GLU A 38 -12.43 -16.82 -3.44
CA GLU A 38 -13.18 -16.79 -2.17
C GLU A 38 -12.32 -17.07 -0.94
N THR A 39 -11.22 -17.81 -1.09
CA THR A 39 -10.27 -18.03 0.02
C THR A 39 -9.49 -16.76 0.27
N GLU A 40 -8.96 -16.13 -0.78
CA GLU A 40 -8.20 -14.89 -0.70
C GLU A 40 -9.05 -13.72 -0.16
N LYS A 41 -10.29 -13.58 -0.62
CA LYS A 41 -11.24 -12.56 -0.12
C LYS A 41 -11.50 -12.71 1.37
N ARG A 42 -11.71 -13.96 1.83
CA ARG A 42 -11.91 -14.24 3.25
C ARG A 42 -10.70 -13.81 4.07
N VAL A 43 -9.50 -14.20 3.66
CA VAL A 43 -8.27 -13.82 4.38
C VAL A 43 -8.07 -12.30 4.38
N CYS A 44 -8.33 -11.63 3.25
CA CYS A 44 -8.30 -10.17 3.15
C CYS A 44 -9.26 -9.52 4.16
N ASN A 45 -10.50 -9.99 4.23
CA ASN A 45 -11.51 -9.46 5.15
C ASN A 45 -11.20 -9.78 6.62
N ASP A 46 -10.64 -10.96 6.91
CA ASP A 46 -10.21 -11.32 8.27
C ASP A 46 -9.09 -10.39 8.76
N ILE A 47 -8.14 -10.04 7.87
CA ILE A 47 -7.08 -9.06 8.18
C ILE A 47 -7.68 -7.67 8.39
N THR A 48 -8.55 -7.21 7.49
CA THR A 48 -9.20 -5.90 7.61
C THR A 48 -9.98 -5.80 8.92
N ALA A 49 -10.80 -6.80 9.24
CA ALA A 49 -11.59 -6.82 10.47
C ALA A 49 -10.73 -6.84 11.73
N LEU A 50 -9.59 -7.53 11.71
CA LEU A 50 -8.62 -7.51 12.82
C LEU A 50 -8.08 -6.09 13.05
N VAL A 51 -7.66 -5.42 11.98
CA VAL A 51 -7.06 -4.08 12.05
C VAL A 51 -8.09 -3.01 12.41
N GLU A 52 -9.30 -3.07 11.84
CA GLU A 52 -10.38 -2.12 12.16
C GLU A 52 -10.83 -2.18 13.62
N GLN A 53 -10.65 -3.31 14.30
CA GLN A 53 -10.86 -3.44 15.73
C GLN A 53 -9.75 -2.82 16.58
N GLY A 54 -8.77 -2.16 15.95
CA GLY A 54 -7.65 -1.60 16.67
C GLY A 54 -6.63 -2.67 17.10
N ASN A 55 -6.42 -3.72 16.31
CA ASN A 55 -5.50 -4.77 16.70
C ASN A 55 -4.60 -5.21 15.54
N GLY A 56 -3.35 -5.55 15.86
CA GLY A 56 -2.63 -6.57 15.11
C GLY A 56 -2.87 -7.94 15.73
N GLY A 57 -2.10 -8.94 15.33
CA GLY A 57 -2.15 -10.24 16.02
C GLY A 57 -1.94 -11.41 15.08
N LYS A 58 -2.50 -12.55 15.48
CA LYS A 58 -2.39 -13.80 14.74
C LYS A 58 -3.73 -14.16 14.10
N ILE A 59 -3.69 -14.56 12.83
CA ILE A 59 -4.81 -15.15 12.11
C ILE A 59 -4.41 -16.57 11.74
N ASP A 60 -5.11 -17.56 12.29
CA ASP A 60 -4.98 -18.96 11.86
C ASP A 60 -5.88 -19.18 10.62
N LEU A 61 -5.29 -19.63 9.52
CA LEU A 61 -6.02 -19.78 8.25
C LEU A 61 -6.85 -21.07 8.25
N THR A 62 -8.09 -20.98 7.77
CA THR A 62 -8.99 -22.14 7.63
C THR A 62 -8.49 -23.16 6.59
N ALA A 63 -7.74 -22.69 5.60
CA ALA A 63 -7.04 -23.51 4.62
C ALA A 63 -5.68 -22.87 4.32
N PRO A 64 -4.61 -23.66 4.12
CA PRO A 64 -3.33 -23.12 3.75
C PRO A 64 -3.39 -22.40 2.40
N ILE A 65 -2.62 -21.32 2.27
CA ILE A 65 -2.48 -20.56 1.03
C ILE A 65 -1.04 -20.59 0.53
N SER A 66 -0.87 -20.33 -0.77
CA SER A 66 0.46 -20.22 -1.39
C SER A 66 1.04 -18.83 -1.26
N THR A 67 2.35 -18.69 -1.49
CA THR A 67 2.99 -17.38 -1.58
C THR A 67 2.38 -16.52 -2.69
N TYR A 68 1.97 -17.13 -3.83
CA TYR A 68 1.26 -16.41 -4.89
C TYR A 68 -0.04 -15.76 -4.40
N ARG A 69 -0.89 -16.51 -3.70
CA ARG A 69 -2.14 -16.00 -3.11
C ARG A 69 -1.89 -14.96 -2.02
N TYR A 70 -0.93 -15.22 -1.14
CA TYR A 70 -0.51 -14.28 -0.10
C TYR A 70 -0.12 -12.92 -0.69
N LEU A 71 0.69 -12.88 -1.77
CA LEU A 71 1.09 -11.62 -2.40
C LEU A 71 -0.08 -10.86 -3.03
N ARG A 72 -1.09 -11.57 -3.55
CA ARG A 72 -2.31 -10.93 -4.07
C ARG A 72 -3.10 -10.27 -2.95
N ILE A 73 -3.26 -10.95 -1.82
CA ILE A 73 -3.90 -10.40 -0.61
C ILE A 73 -3.14 -9.16 -0.10
N VAL A 74 -1.81 -9.26 0.05
CA VAL A 74 -0.98 -8.12 0.49
C VAL A 74 -1.12 -6.94 -0.47
N ARG A 75 -1.10 -7.18 -1.78
CA ARG A 75 -1.30 -6.11 -2.78
C ARG A 75 -2.66 -5.44 -2.63
N THR A 76 -3.73 -6.20 -2.42
CA THR A 76 -5.05 -5.62 -2.18
C THR A 76 -5.03 -4.72 -0.96
N LEU A 77 -4.52 -5.21 0.18
CA LEU A 77 -4.45 -4.44 1.43
C LEU A 77 -3.51 -3.22 1.36
N SER A 78 -2.52 -3.22 0.47
CA SER A 78 -1.57 -2.12 0.29
C SER A 78 -2.01 -1.08 -0.74
N PHE A 79 -2.73 -1.49 -1.78
CA PHE A 79 -2.87 -0.69 -3.00
C PHE A 79 -4.30 -0.53 -3.50
N ASP A 80 -5.23 -1.38 -3.11
CA ASP A 80 -6.62 -1.29 -3.56
C ASP A 80 -7.33 -0.16 -2.82
N PRO A 81 -7.74 0.95 -3.48
CA PRO A 81 -8.23 2.12 -2.75
C PRO A 81 -9.40 1.82 -1.79
N GLU A 82 -10.26 0.86 -2.13
CA GLU A 82 -11.38 0.45 -1.28
C GLU A 82 -10.94 -0.39 -0.07
N TYR A 83 -9.92 -1.25 -0.23
CA TYR A 83 -9.48 -2.21 0.79
C TYR A 83 -8.14 -1.84 1.44
N GLN A 84 -7.52 -0.74 1.02
CA GLN A 84 -6.21 -0.33 1.49
C GLN A 84 -6.29 0.04 2.97
N ASN A 85 -5.37 -0.54 3.74
CA ASN A 85 -5.28 -0.33 5.17
C ASN A 85 -3.96 0.36 5.53
N TRP A 86 -4.05 1.65 5.87
CA TRP A 86 -2.91 2.50 6.21
C TRP A 86 -2.18 2.08 7.48
N ALA A 87 -2.84 1.29 8.34
CA ALA A 87 -2.27 0.89 9.61
C ALA A 87 -1.47 -0.39 9.53
N ILE A 88 -1.49 -1.13 8.42
CA ILE A 88 -0.69 -2.36 8.30
C ILE A 88 0.77 -1.97 8.05
N SER A 89 1.65 -2.35 8.98
CA SER A 89 3.11 -2.23 8.79
C SER A 89 3.67 -3.44 8.07
N LEU A 90 3.30 -4.64 8.52
CA LEU A 90 3.90 -5.88 8.04
C LEU A 90 2.99 -7.09 8.31
N ILE A 91 3.03 -8.07 7.40
CA ILE A 91 2.35 -9.36 7.56
C ILE A 91 3.37 -10.47 7.41
N PHE A 92 3.55 -11.30 8.44
CA PHE A 92 4.45 -12.45 8.42
C PHE A 92 3.69 -13.70 7.96
N PRO A 93 4.04 -14.30 6.81
CA PRO A 93 3.47 -15.56 6.38
C PRO A 93 4.19 -16.73 7.06
N VAL A 94 3.46 -17.52 7.84
CA VAL A 94 4.05 -18.60 8.64
C VAL A 94 3.35 -19.92 8.34
N GLY A 95 4.16 -20.96 8.11
CA GLY A 95 3.70 -22.32 7.86
C GLY A 95 3.73 -23.21 9.09
N GLU A 96 3.80 -24.51 8.84
CA GLU A 96 3.91 -25.53 9.88
C GLU A 96 5.17 -25.32 10.74
N ASN A 97 5.11 -25.71 12.02
CA ASN A 97 6.21 -25.63 12.97
C ASN A 97 6.84 -24.23 13.11
N ASN A 98 6.04 -23.16 12.90
CA ASN A 98 6.51 -21.76 12.95
C ASN A 98 7.56 -21.41 11.88
N LYS A 99 7.60 -22.15 10.78
CA LYS A 99 8.47 -21.83 9.65
C LYS A 99 8.02 -20.53 8.97
N LEU A 100 8.88 -19.52 8.97
CA LEU A 100 8.66 -18.31 8.19
C LEU A 100 8.77 -18.66 6.70
N ILE A 101 7.75 -18.31 5.93
CA ILE A 101 7.72 -18.54 4.49
C ILE A 101 8.37 -17.35 3.78
N ASP A 102 9.36 -17.62 2.93
CA ASP A 102 9.99 -16.57 2.13
C ASP A 102 9.01 -16.07 1.05
N ARG A 103 8.59 -14.81 1.20
CA ARG A 103 7.68 -14.16 0.26
C ARG A 103 8.28 -13.87 -1.12
N ASN A 104 9.61 -13.86 -1.23
CA ASN A 104 10.29 -13.61 -2.50
C ASN A 104 10.28 -14.86 -3.41
N THR A 105 10.06 -16.04 -2.82
CA THR A 105 9.90 -17.29 -3.56
C THR A 105 8.42 -17.48 -3.91
N ILE A 106 8.02 -16.95 -5.07
CA ILE A 106 6.63 -17.04 -5.56
C ILE A 106 6.36 -18.43 -6.13
N ASN A 107 5.41 -19.15 -5.54
CA ASN A 107 4.95 -20.46 -5.98
C ASN A 107 3.47 -20.68 -5.59
N ASP A 108 2.93 -21.83 -6.01
CA ASP A 108 1.57 -22.30 -5.71
C ASP A 108 1.51 -23.33 -4.57
N ASP A 109 2.61 -23.55 -3.85
CA ASP A 109 2.66 -24.50 -2.74
C ASP A 109 1.91 -23.91 -1.54
N CYS A 110 0.77 -24.52 -1.19
CA CYS A 110 -0.08 -24.08 -0.08
C CYS A 110 0.52 -24.45 1.28
N ASN A 111 1.53 -23.70 1.72
CA ASN A 111 2.27 -23.95 2.96
C ASN A 111 2.13 -22.84 4.02
N ILE A 112 1.50 -21.71 3.70
CA ILE A 112 1.20 -20.64 4.66
C ILE A 112 -0.06 -21.03 5.41
N MET A 113 0.06 -21.22 6.72
CA MET A 113 -1.04 -21.71 7.58
C MET A 113 -1.57 -20.64 8.53
N LYS A 114 -0.77 -19.61 8.80
CA LYS A 114 -1.13 -18.52 9.69
C LYS A 114 -0.39 -17.24 9.30
N LEU A 115 -1.01 -16.12 9.66
CA LEU A 115 -0.46 -14.78 9.43
C LEU A 115 -0.27 -14.09 10.77
N TYR A 116 0.88 -13.46 10.96
CA TYR A 116 1.04 -12.48 12.03
C TYR A 116 0.97 -11.08 11.42
N VAL A 117 0.02 -10.27 11.85
CA VAL A 117 -0.22 -8.92 11.37
C VAL A 117 0.36 -7.94 12.38
N LEU A 118 1.34 -7.16 11.95
CA LEU A 118 1.89 -6.04 12.68
C LEU A 118 1.23 -4.75 12.16
N VAL A 119 0.57 -4.04 13.07
CA VAL A 119 0.01 -2.71 12.80
C VAL A 119 0.95 -1.62 13.27
N ASN A 120 0.91 -0.48 12.58
CA ASN A 120 1.70 0.71 12.84
C ASN A 120 1.22 1.38 14.11
N ASP A 121 2.11 1.44 15.10
CA ASP A 121 1.86 2.11 16.36
C ASP A 121 3.06 2.97 16.74
N SER A 122 2.91 4.27 16.55
CA SER A 122 3.94 5.28 16.88
C SER A 122 4.44 5.20 18.33
N LYS A 123 3.61 4.76 19.28
CA LYS A 123 4.00 4.64 20.70
C LYS A 123 4.91 3.43 20.92
N LYS A 124 4.68 2.35 20.16
CA LYS A 124 5.41 1.09 20.23
C LYS A 124 6.68 1.04 19.37
N ARG A 125 6.87 2.00 18.45
CA ARG A 125 8.13 2.14 17.67
C ARG A 125 9.40 1.99 18.48
N LYS A 126 9.41 2.50 19.72
CA LYS A 126 10.56 2.38 20.64
C LYS A 126 10.84 0.93 21.06
N GLU A 127 9.82 0.11 21.22
CA GLU A 127 9.95 -1.31 21.53
C GLU A 127 10.45 -2.10 20.32
N LEU A 128 9.96 -1.76 19.12
CA LEU A 128 10.40 -2.40 17.88
C LEU A 128 11.88 -2.18 17.57
N LYS A 129 12.46 -1.04 17.95
CA LYS A 129 13.91 -0.79 17.81
C LYS A 129 14.78 -1.86 18.49
N ASN A 130 14.25 -2.49 19.54
CA ASN A 130 14.98 -3.48 20.33
C ASN A 130 14.54 -4.92 20.02
N PHE A 131 13.46 -5.10 19.27
CA PHE A 131 13.01 -6.43 18.88
C PHE A 131 13.80 -6.95 17.69
N LYS A 132 14.10 -8.25 17.71
CA LYS A 132 14.65 -8.98 16.57
C LYS A 132 13.88 -10.28 16.40
N LEU A 133 13.45 -10.56 15.18
CA LEU A 133 12.94 -11.88 14.86
C LEU A 133 14.13 -12.85 14.84
N VAL A 134 14.03 -13.97 15.56
CA VAL A 134 15.10 -14.96 15.63
C VAL A 134 14.67 -16.20 14.86
N LEU A 135 15.47 -16.55 13.86
CA LEU A 135 15.28 -17.72 13.00
C LEU A 135 16.41 -18.73 13.26
N ASN A 136 16.10 -20.02 13.23
CA ASN A 136 17.12 -21.07 13.12
C ASN A 136 17.52 -21.32 11.65
N ASP A 137 18.45 -22.26 11.43
CA ASP A 137 18.95 -22.63 10.09
C ASP A 137 17.85 -23.18 9.13
N GLU A 138 16.68 -23.56 9.66
CA GLU A 138 15.53 -24.05 8.89
C GLU A 138 14.45 -22.98 8.65
N ASN A 139 14.74 -21.72 8.99
CA ASN A 139 13.81 -20.59 8.98
C ASN A 139 12.63 -20.74 9.95
N ILE A 140 12.79 -21.51 11.04
CA ILE A 140 11.81 -21.61 12.10
C ILE A 140 11.98 -20.44 13.07
N ILE A 141 10.89 -19.73 13.35
CA ILE A 141 10.86 -18.63 14.33
C ILE A 141 11.01 -19.22 15.74
N THR A 142 12.12 -18.93 16.40
CA THR A 142 12.43 -19.47 17.73
C THR A 142 11.85 -18.63 18.87
N ASN A 143 11.63 -17.33 18.65
CA ASN A 143 11.00 -16.42 19.62
C ASN A 143 9.54 -16.09 19.25
N ILE A 144 8.76 -17.11 18.90
CA ILE A 144 7.37 -16.94 18.41
C ILE A 144 6.46 -16.24 19.43
N ASP A 145 6.65 -16.51 20.73
CA ASP A 145 5.86 -15.87 21.80
C ASP A 145 6.11 -14.36 21.87
N GLU A 146 7.34 -13.92 21.57
CA GLU A 146 7.68 -12.50 21.51
C GLU A 146 7.08 -11.83 20.27
N LEU A 147 7.14 -12.51 19.12
CA LEU A 147 6.45 -12.03 17.89
C LEU A 147 4.95 -11.89 18.14
N GLU A 148 4.33 -12.87 18.78
CA GLU A 148 2.90 -12.82 19.12
C GLU A 148 2.56 -11.66 20.03
N LYS A 149 3.38 -11.45 21.07
CA LYS A 149 3.22 -10.33 21.99
C LYS A 149 3.32 -9.01 21.25
N ILE A 150 4.29 -8.87 20.34
CA ILE A 150 4.44 -7.65 19.54
C ILE A 150 3.24 -7.48 18.63
N CYS A 151 2.83 -8.47 17.85
CA CYS A 151 1.69 -8.30 16.95
C CYS A 151 0.38 -7.98 17.71
N LYS A 152 0.17 -8.50 18.92
CA LYS A 152 -1.02 -8.22 19.75
C LYS A 152 -0.98 -6.88 20.48
N ASN A 153 0.17 -6.47 21.00
CA ASN A 153 0.27 -5.33 21.93
C ASN A 153 0.36 -3.97 21.23
N ALA A 154 -0.50 -3.69 20.26
CA ALA A 154 -0.58 -2.34 19.71
C ALA A 154 -1.43 -1.46 20.65
N ASP A 155 -0.95 -0.28 21.04
CA ASP A 155 -1.76 0.79 21.65
C ASP A 155 -2.52 1.55 20.55
N PHE A 156 -3.19 0.75 19.73
CA PHE A 156 -3.81 1.13 18.47
C PHE A 156 -5.32 1.03 18.67
N SER A 157 -5.93 1.97 19.38
CA SER A 157 -7.36 1.85 19.69
C SER A 157 -8.22 1.93 18.41
N THR A 158 -9.40 1.29 18.44
CA THR A 158 -10.43 1.47 17.40
C THR A 158 -10.72 2.96 17.14
N GLU A 159 -10.74 3.76 18.21
CA GLU A 159 -10.95 5.21 18.14
C GLU A 159 -9.84 5.90 17.34
N TYR A 160 -8.57 5.60 17.63
CA TYR A 160 -7.43 6.16 16.91
C TYR A 160 -7.47 5.81 15.41
N TYR A 161 -7.76 4.54 15.09
CA TYR A 161 -7.89 4.12 13.69
C TYR A 161 -9.00 4.89 12.96
N GLN A 162 -10.16 5.04 13.59
CA GLN A 162 -11.30 5.74 13.01
C GLN A 162 -11.04 7.25 12.86
N GLU A 163 -10.41 7.88 13.85
CA GLU A 163 -10.03 9.29 13.80
C GLU A 163 -9.06 9.56 12.66
N LYS A 164 -7.97 8.79 12.57
CA LYS A 164 -6.98 8.95 11.49
C LYS A 164 -7.56 8.66 10.11
N SER A 165 -8.43 7.67 9.99
CA SER A 165 -9.12 7.39 8.72
C SER A 165 -9.99 8.58 8.28
N LYS A 166 -10.71 9.21 9.22
CA LYS A 166 -11.50 10.43 8.94
C LYS A 166 -10.63 11.62 8.55
N GLU A 167 -9.49 11.81 9.23
CA GLU A 167 -8.54 12.87 8.87
C GLU A 167 -8.01 12.69 7.45
N ILE A 168 -7.65 11.46 7.08
CA ILE A 168 -7.21 11.12 5.71
C ILE A 168 -8.30 11.44 4.70
N ASP A 169 -9.54 10.99 4.94
CA ASP A 169 -10.67 11.24 4.05
C ASP A 169 -10.97 12.74 3.90
N ALA A 170 -10.87 13.50 5.01
CA ALA A 170 -11.06 14.94 4.99
C ALA A 170 -10.02 15.65 4.12
N CYS A 171 -8.75 15.21 4.11
CA CYS A 171 -7.74 15.76 3.21
C CYS A 171 -8.13 15.57 1.74
N TYR A 172 -8.59 14.38 1.34
CA TYR A 172 -9.06 14.15 -0.03
C TYR A 172 -10.26 15.02 -0.38
N ASP A 173 -11.23 15.13 0.53
CA ASP A 173 -12.43 15.93 0.32
C ASP A 173 -12.12 17.43 0.19
N GLU A 174 -11.14 17.94 0.95
CA GLU A 174 -10.68 19.33 0.83
C GLU A 174 -10.05 19.61 -0.54
N ILE A 175 -9.15 18.73 -1.02
CA ILE A 175 -8.53 18.85 -2.34
C ILE A 175 -9.60 18.89 -3.44
N ILE A 176 -10.58 18.00 -3.36
CA ILE A 176 -11.64 17.91 -4.37
C ILE A 176 -12.58 19.11 -4.29
N LYS A 177 -12.88 19.62 -3.08
CA LYS A 177 -13.72 20.80 -2.88
C LYS A 177 -13.10 22.07 -3.49
N GLU A 178 -11.78 22.17 -3.50
CA GLU A 178 -11.03 23.28 -4.09
C GLU A 178 -10.86 23.19 -5.62
N MET A 179 -11.22 22.05 -6.22
CA MET A 179 -11.16 21.88 -7.67
C MET A 179 -12.04 22.92 -8.40
N PRO A 180 -11.53 23.51 -9.49
CA PRO A 180 -12.35 24.29 -10.41
C PRO A 180 -13.53 23.48 -10.96
N LYS A 181 -14.69 24.14 -11.07
CA LYS A 181 -15.91 23.51 -11.57
C LYS A 181 -15.82 23.25 -13.08
N ASN A 182 -16.48 22.18 -13.53
CA ASN A 182 -16.61 21.78 -14.94
C ASN A 182 -15.29 21.37 -15.62
N MET A 183 -14.31 20.90 -14.85
CA MET A 183 -13.13 20.27 -15.43
C MET A 183 -13.50 19.03 -16.24
N ASN A 184 -12.74 18.80 -17.29
CA ASN A 184 -12.69 17.52 -17.98
C ASN A 184 -11.68 16.56 -17.30
N GLU A 185 -11.61 15.31 -17.73
CA GLU A 185 -10.73 14.30 -17.10
C GLU A 185 -9.26 14.72 -17.13
N LYS A 186 -8.77 15.23 -18.27
CA LYS A 186 -7.38 15.67 -18.42
C LYS A 186 -7.05 16.85 -17.48
N GLU A 187 -7.95 17.83 -17.40
CA GLU A 187 -7.80 18.99 -16.52
C GLU A 187 -7.79 18.59 -15.04
N ALA A 188 -8.65 17.63 -14.65
CA ALA A 188 -8.69 17.10 -13.29
C ALA A 188 -7.41 16.33 -12.93
N VAL A 189 -6.92 15.46 -13.82
CA VAL A 189 -5.65 14.74 -13.61
C VAL A 189 -4.49 15.72 -13.47
N GLN A 190 -4.40 16.73 -14.35
CA GLN A 190 -3.36 17.74 -14.27
C GLN A 190 -3.45 18.57 -12.98
N TYR A 191 -4.67 18.88 -12.52
CA TYR A 191 -4.90 19.55 -11.25
C TYR A 191 -4.33 18.73 -10.08
N PHE A 192 -4.62 17.42 -10.01
CA PHE A 192 -4.10 16.56 -8.96
C PHE A 192 -2.59 16.38 -9.03
N LEU A 193 -2.02 16.22 -10.23
CA LEU A 193 -0.57 16.15 -10.42
C LEU A 193 0.12 17.42 -9.92
N ASN A 194 -0.43 18.59 -10.24
CA ASN A 194 0.09 19.87 -9.75
C ASN A 194 -0.05 19.97 -8.23
N TRP A 195 -1.20 19.58 -7.68
CA TRP A 195 -1.41 19.57 -6.24
C TRP A 195 -0.37 18.69 -5.53
N ILE A 196 -0.14 17.47 -6.02
CA ILE A 196 0.86 16.55 -5.48
C ILE A 196 2.25 17.19 -5.54
N LYS A 197 2.65 17.71 -6.71
CA LYS A 197 3.95 18.36 -6.90
C LYS A 197 4.18 19.53 -5.95
N ASP A 198 3.14 20.33 -5.71
CA ASP A 198 3.24 21.56 -4.92
C ASP A 198 3.09 21.31 -3.42
N ASN A 199 2.51 20.16 -3.02
CA ASN A 199 2.17 19.88 -1.61
C ASN A 199 2.90 18.69 -1.01
N MET A 200 3.34 17.71 -1.79
CA MET A 200 3.95 16.48 -1.29
C MET A 200 5.47 16.52 -1.40
N GLU A 201 6.16 16.19 -0.31
CA GLU A 201 7.60 15.93 -0.30
C GLU A 201 7.89 14.45 -0.58
N TYR A 202 8.87 14.17 -1.45
CA TYR A 202 9.34 12.80 -1.67
C TYR A 202 10.37 12.41 -0.58
N ASP A 203 10.07 11.36 0.20
CA ASP A 203 10.95 10.93 1.29
C ASP A 203 12.06 9.99 0.79
N TYR A 204 13.22 10.56 0.49
CA TYR A 204 14.40 9.79 0.10
C TYR A 204 15.06 9.03 1.27
N SER A 205 14.76 9.40 2.52
CA SER A 205 15.47 8.87 3.70
C SER A 205 15.26 7.37 3.91
N VAL A 206 14.13 6.82 3.43
CA VAL A 206 13.86 5.38 3.52
C VAL A 206 14.84 4.53 2.71
N TYR A 207 15.46 5.11 1.67
CA TYR A 207 16.44 4.43 0.82
C TYR A 207 17.88 4.52 1.36
N GLU A 208 18.14 5.40 2.33
CA GLU A 208 19.45 5.51 2.98
C GLU A 208 19.70 4.34 3.94
N SER A 209 18.63 3.71 4.43
CA SER A 209 18.70 2.48 5.20
C SER A 209 18.72 1.27 4.27
N SER A 210 19.71 0.38 4.38
CA SER A 210 19.66 -0.90 3.65
C SER A 210 18.41 -1.66 4.09
N ILE A 211 17.44 -1.91 3.22
CA ILE A 211 16.15 -2.52 3.63
C ILE A 211 16.29 -4.03 3.95
N GLU A 212 17.51 -4.58 3.93
CA GLU A 212 17.78 -5.98 4.25
C GLU A 212 18.43 -6.17 5.63
N PRO A 213 18.02 -7.23 6.37
CA PRO A 213 16.91 -8.16 6.07
C PRO A 213 15.53 -7.58 6.44
N TYR A 214 14.54 -7.75 5.56
CA TYR A 214 13.19 -7.16 5.65
C TYR A 214 12.47 -7.47 6.99
N TYR A 215 12.69 -8.63 7.61
CA TYR A 215 12.09 -8.98 8.91
C TYR A 215 12.95 -8.62 10.13
N ASP A 216 14.22 -8.22 9.92
CA ASP A 216 15.14 -7.82 11.00
C ASP A 216 15.06 -6.33 11.32
N LYS A 217 14.38 -5.57 10.46
CA LYS A 217 14.27 -4.12 10.51
C LYS A 217 12.82 -3.66 10.74
N LEU A 218 12.16 -4.21 11.76
CA LEU A 218 10.74 -3.93 11.99
C LEU A 218 10.47 -2.45 12.25
N TYR A 219 11.38 -1.75 12.93
CA TYR A 219 11.28 -0.31 13.12
C TYR A 219 11.29 0.45 11.79
N GLU A 220 12.24 0.12 10.90
CA GLU A 220 12.35 0.73 9.58
C GLU A 220 11.14 0.39 8.70
N ASN A 221 10.56 -0.81 8.83
CA ASN A 221 9.31 -1.15 8.14
C ASN A 221 8.13 -0.30 8.61
N GLU A 222 8.02 0.04 9.90
CA GLU A 222 6.98 0.98 10.34
C GLU A 222 7.20 2.38 9.78
N VAL A 223 8.44 2.85 9.75
CA VAL A 223 8.79 4.15 9.13
C VAL A 223 8.49 4.13 7.64
N TYR A 224 8.81 3.04 6.95
CA TYR A 224 8.48 2.85 5.54
C TYR A 224 6.96 2.81 5.32
N ALA A 225 6.21 2.16 6.22
CA ALA A 225 4.75 2.09 6.15
C ALA A 225 4.15 3.50 6.15
N ASP A 226 4.59 4.42 7.02
CA ASP A 226 4.10 5.80 7.09
C ASP A 226 4.07 6.52 5.74
N VAL A 227 5.09 6.31 4.92
CA VAL A 227 5.30 7.06 3.67
C VAL A 227 4.85 6.29 2.42
N SER A 228 4.50 5.00 2.54
CA SER A 228 4.17 4.12 1.41
C SER A 228 2.67 3.86 1.23
N ASN A 229 1.83 4.53 2.02
CA ASN A 229 0.41 4.24 2.13
C ASN A 229 -0.44 5.54 2.08
N LYS A 230 -1.77 5.47 1.96
CA LYS A 230 -2.63 6.67 1.81
C LYS A 230 -2.54 7.69 2.95
N GLY A 231 -2.14 7.25 4.14
CA GLY A 231 -1.94 8.09 5.33
C GLY A 231 -0.80 9.10 5.19
N CYS A 232 0.10 8.93 4.22
CA CYS A 232 1.21 9.84 3.98
C CYS A 232 0.76 11.26 3.55
N ILE A 233 -0.50 11.40 3.15
CA ILE A 233 -1.14 12.69 2.84
C ILE A 233 -1.22 13.61 4.07
N LEU A 234 -1.34 13.05 5.28
CA LEU A 234 -1.47 13.82 6.52
C LEU A 234 -0.19 14.63 6.83
N ASP A 235 0.96 13.98 6.64
CA ASP A 235 2.28 14.59 6.84
C ASP A 235 2.82 15.25 5.57
N LYS A 236 2.05 15.20 4.47
CA LYS A 236 2.42 15.73 3.16
C LYS A 236 3.79 15.22 2.67
N ARG A 237 4.10 13.96 2.99
CA ARG A 237 5.40 13.36 2.70
C ARG A 237 5.26 11.87 2.43
N GLY A 238 5.69 11.42 1.25
CA GLY A 238 5.49 10.04 0.80
C GLY A 238 6.59 9.56 -0.15
N ILE A 239 6.51 8.29 -0.54
CA ILE A 239 7.33 7.70 -1.62
C ILE A 239 6.44 7.26 -2.78
N CYS A 240 7.05 6.70 -3.84
CA CYS A 240 6.37 6.26 -5.07
C CYS A 240 5.06 5.49 -4.83
N GLY A 241 5.04 4.55 -3.87
CA GLY A 241 3.84 3.80 -3.50
C GLY A 241 2.72 4.68 -2.93
N GLY A 242 3.02 5.47 -1.89
CA GLY A 242 2.03 6.32 -1.22
C GLY A 242 1.48 7.42 -2.13
N ILE A 243 2.36 8.07 -2.90
CA ILE A 243 1.97 9.13 -3.84
C ILE A 243 1.10 8.57 -4.98
N SER A 244 1.39 7.36 -5.47
CA SER A 244 0.55 6.69 -6.48
C SER A 244 -0.83 6.32 -5.95
N ILE A 245 -0.93 5.94 -4.67
CA ILE A 245 -2.22 5.69 -4.01
C ILE A 245 -3.02 6.99 -3.90
N ILE A 246 -2.39 8.10 -3.47
CA ILE A 246 -3.04 9.42 -3.38
C ILE A 246 -3.63 9.85 -4.73
N LEU A 247 -2.82 9.80 -5.81
CA LEU A 247 -3.30 10.17 -7.14
C LEU A 247 -4.47 9.28 -7.59
N SER A 248 -4.37 7.97 -7.35
CA SER A 248 -5.42 7.02 -7.72
C SER A 248 -6.72 7.30 -6.97
N GLU A 249 -6.64 7.59 -5.67
CA GLU A 249 -7.79 7.91 -4.82
C GLU A 249 -8.47 9.21 -5.28
N LEU A 250 -7.69 10.28 -5.51
CA LEU A 250 -8.20 11.56 -6.02
C LEU A 250 -8.94 11.39 -7.36
N CYS A 251 -8.35 10.64 -8.29
CA CYS A 251 -8.96 10.33 -9.58
C CYS A 251 -10.27 9.54 -9.42
N ASN A 252 -10.28 8.47 -8.62
CA ASN A 252 -11.48 7.65 -8.43
C ASN A 252 -12.63 8.47 -7.80
N ARG A 253 -12.33 9.35 -6.83
CA ARG A 253 -13.33 10.22 -6.19
C ARG A 253 -14.00 11.23 -7.14
N VAL A 254 -13.41 11.49 -8.30
CA VAL A 254 -14.02 12.34 -9.34
C VAL A 254 -14.46 11.55 -10.59
N GLY A 255 -14.54 10.23 -10.47
CA GLY A 255 -15.07 9.34 -11.51
C GLY A 255 -14.05 8.89 -12.56
N ILE A 256 -12.76 9.19 -12.37
CA ILE A 256 -11.68 8.74 -13.26
C ILE A 256 -11.16 7.41 -12.72
N THR A 257 -11.35 6.34 -13.50
CA THR A 257 -10.88 5.00 -13.08
C THR A 257 -9.35 4.98 -13.02
N ALA A 258 -8.78 4.82 -11.82
CA ALA A 258 -7.34 4.79 -11.62
C ALA A 258 -6.91 3.71 -10.62
N TYR A 259 -5.71 3.16 -10.83
CA TYR A 259 -5.13 2.07 -10.05
C TYR A 259 -3.65 2.33 -9.80
N PRO A 260 -3.17 2.25 -8.54
CA PRO A 260 -1.75 2.20 -8.29
C PRO A 260 -1.19 0.87 -8.81
N VAL A 261 -0.03 0.92 -9.45
CA VAL A 261 0.70 -0.21 -10.03
C VAL A 261 2.09 -0.23 -9.41
N PHE A 262 2.59 -1.42 -9.11
CA PHE A 262 3.92 -1.59 -8.54
C PHE A 262 4.73 -2.58 -9.38
N GLY A 263 6.00 -2.25 -9.61
CA GLY A 263 6.90 -3.07 -10.40
C GLY A 263 8.34 -2.61 -10.25
N THR A 264 9.10 -2.70 -11.33
CA THR A 264 10.49 -2.24 -11.35
C THR A 264 10.71 -1.30 -12.53
N ILE A 265 11.48 -0.24 -12.29
CA ILE A 265 11.99 0.63 -13.34
C ILE A 265 13.49 0.41 -13.49
N LYS A 266 14.03 0.72 -14.67
CA LYS A 266 15.47 0.75 -14.91
C LYS A 266 15.98 2.17 -14.76
N SER A 267 16.80 2.41 -13.74
CA SER A 267 17.49 3.68 -13.50
C SER A 267 18.99 3.43 -13.43
N ASP A 268 19.76 4.11 -14.29
CA ASP A 268 21.23 3.98 -14.38
C ASP A 268 21.74 2.53 -14.45
N GLY A 269 21.01 1.67 -15.16
CA GLY A 269 21.36 0.26 -15.32
C GLY A 269 20.92 -0.66 -14.18
N THR A 270 20.39 -0.10 -13.09
CA THR A 270 19.88 -0.83 -11.91
C THR A 270 18.36 -0.96 -11.98
N LEU A 271 17.84 -2.12 -11.57
CA LEU A 271 16.39 -2.31 -11.39
C LEU A 271 16.00 -1.87 -9.99
N ILE A 272 15.05 -0.93 -9.91
CA ILE A 272 14.60 -0.34 -8.65
C ILE A 272 13.09 -0.60 -8.51
N PRO A 273 12.62 -1.10 -7.35
CA PRO A 273 11.19 -1.18 -7.05
C PRO A 273 10.53 0.19 -7.13
N HIS A 274 9.40 0.31 -7.85
CA HIS A 274 8.75 1.59 -8.10
C HIS A 274 7.23 1.46 -8.22
N GLY A 275 6.52 2.51 -7.83
CA GLY A 275 5.07 2.62 -7.95
C GLY A 275 4.65 3.75 -8.90
N TRP A 276 3.65 3.52 -9.73
CA TRP A 276 3.04 4.50 -10.63
C TRP A 276 1.51 4.25 -10.73
N VAL A 277 0.79 5.00 -11.56
CA VAL A 277 -0.67 4.87 -11.71
C VAL A 277 -1.04 4.44 -13.12
N ALA A 278 -1.88 3.41 -13.24
CA ALA A 278 -2.62 3.11 -14.46
C ALA A 278 -4.00 3.77 -14.37
N MET A 279 -4.37 4.58 -15.35
CA MET A 279 -5.66 5.29 -15.35
C MET A 279 -6.35 5.21 -16.71
N ARG A 280 -7.68 5.24 -16.69
CA ARG A 280 -8.49 5.32 -17.90
C ARG A 280 -8.98 6.76 -18.09
N VAL A 281 -8.57 7.36 -19.20
CA VAL A 281 -9.02 8.67 -19.67
C VAL A 281 -9.61 8.47 -21.06
N ASP A 282 -10.84 8.95 -21.27
CA ASP A 282 -11.68 8.53 -22.38
C ASP A 282 -11.75 6.98 -22.48
N ASP A 283 -11.45 6.41 -23.65
CA ASP A 283 -11.45 4.97 -23.90
C ASP A 283 -10.04 4.34 -23.82
N SER A 284 -9.03 5.09 -23.35
CA SER A 284 -7.63 4.67 -23.36
C SER A 284 -7.03 4.56 -21.97
N THR A 285 -6.13 3.60 -21.78
CA THR A 285 -5.34 3.44 -20.55
C THR A 285 -4.00 4.14 -20.67
N TYR A 286 -3.69 5.00 -19.69
CA TYR A 286 -2.45 5.72 -19.56
C TYR A 286 -1.72 5.26 -18.31
N TYR A 287 -0.38 5.28 -18.36
CA TYR A 287 0.48 5.03 -17.21
C TYR A 287 1.18 6.32 -16.84
N ILE A 288 0.91 6.83 -15.64
CA ILE A 288 1.42 8.11 -15.15
C ILE A 288 2.25 7.86 -13.91
N ASP A 289 3.46 8.39 -13.91
CA ASP A 289 4.32 8.43 -12.74
C ASP A 289 4.16 9.78 -12.05
N PRO A 290 3.62 9.83 -10.81
CA PRO A 290 3.46 11.08 -10.08
C PRO A 290 4.73 11.49 -9.29
N THR A 291 5.84 10.76 -9.39
CA THR A 291 7.05 10.95 -8.58
C THR A 291 8.31 11.29 -9.35
#